data_AF-A0A8J5ELU3-F1
#
_entry.id   AF-A0A8J5ELU3-F1
#
_cell.length_a   1.000
_cell.length_b   1.000
_cell.length_c   1.000
_cell.angle_alpha   90.00
_cell.angle_beta   90.00
_cell.angle_gamma   90.00
#
_symmetry.space_group_name_H-M   'P 1'
#
loop_
_entity.id
_entity.type
_entity.pdbx_description
1 polymer ?
#
loop_
_entity_poly.entity_id
_entity_poly.type
_entity_poly.pdbx_seq_one_letter_code
_entity_poly.pdbx_strand_id
1 'polypeptide(L)'
;MKFSIIFLVTLLTLVFAQGGNQWSKEDREIFDLHLAVQKDLNPDNTKPVSFYQWLDTERKASIDDVTKSYRKLSRQLHPDKNRKVPGATDRFTRLGLVYKILINKDLRKRYDFYLKNGFPREGENGEFVFKRFKPGVGFALFVLYFLIGLGSYVVKYLNARKVKSTIERVEREVRKEASRKNGVRLPATTDVIVDGRQYCYYNTGEIHLVDTDTNVEHPISSQEVEFPSIKDTAWVAIPMALVNLVKPKSAAEKAEEEQIQQEKEAQAEREKPKPKAATKVGGRRRK
;
A
#
# COMPACT_ATOMS: atom_id res chain seq x y z
N MET A 1 -15.98 -1.70 -12.23
CA MET A 1 -14.61 -1.74 -11.65
C MET A 1 -13.66 -0.63 -12.12
N LYS A 2 -13.94 0.15 -13.18
CA LYS A 2 -13.03 1.19 -13.71
C LYS A 2 -13.02 2.50 -12.90
N PHE A 3 -14.14 2.89 -12.30
CA PHE A 3 -14.26 4.13 -11.50
C PHE A 3 -13.56 4.06 -10.13
N SER A 4 -13.41 2.88 -9.54
CA SER A 4 -12.74 2.70 -8.24
C SER A 4 -11.22 2.92 -8.30
N ILE A 5 -10.60 2.64 -9.45
CA ILE A 5 -9.15 2.82 -9.65
C ILE A 5 -8.85 4.30 -9.83
N ILE A 6 -9.66 5.00 -10.63
CA ILE A 6 -9.52 6.45 -10.84
C ILE A 6 -9.69 7.18 -9.51
N PHE A 7 -10.71 6.82 -8.71
CA PHE A 7 -10.93 7.44 -7.40
C PHE A 7 -9.78 7.20 -6.41
N LEU A 8 -9.19 5.99 -6.42
CA LEU A 8 -8.07 5.63 -5.55
C LEU A 8 -6.77 6.31 -6.00
N VAL A 9 -6.54 6.45 -7.32
CA VAL A 9 -5.42 7.20 -7.87
C VAL A 9 -5.57 8.70 -7.59
N THR A 10 -6.78 9.26 -7.71
CA THR A 10 -7.03 10.67 -7.37
C THR A 10 -6.93 10.94 -5.87
N LEU A 11 -7.32 9.98 -5.02
CA LEU A 11 -7.15 10.10 -3.57
C LEU A 11 -5.67 10.02 -3.20
N LEU A 12 -4.90 9.13 -3.85
CA LEU A 12 -3.46 9.00 -3.66
C LEU A 12 -2.72 10.26 -4.12
N THR A 13 -3.09 10.85 -5.26
CA THR A 13 -2.49 12.11 -5.73
C THR A 13 -2.88 13.29 -4.86
N LEU A 14 -4.12 13.34 -4.32
CA LEU A 14 -4.54 14.39 -3.39
C LEU A 14 -3.77 14.32 -2.05
N VAL A 15 -3.50 13.11 -1.55
CA VAL A 15 -2.68 12.88 -0.34
C VAL A 15 -1.23 13.28 -0.58
N PHE A 16 -0.66 13.01 -1.76
CA PHE A 16 0.68 13.50 -2.12
C PHE A 16 0.72 15.02 -2.39
N ALA A 17 -0.39 15.60 -2.87
CA ALA A 17 -0.52 17.04 -3.10
C ALA A 17 -0.70 17.85 -1.79
N GLN A 18 -1.05 17.20 -0.68
CA GLN A 18 -1.07 17.79 0.65
C GLN A 18 0.32 17.90 1.31
N GLY A 19 1.40 17.80 0.54
CA GLY A 19 2.73 18.25 0.95
C GLY A 19 2.81 19.78 1.10
N GLY A 20 1.84 20.38 1.79
CA GLY A 20 1.83 21.79 2.16
C GLY A 20 3.02 22.08 3.06
N ASN A 21 3.89 22.96 2.57
CA ASN A 21 5.11 23.45 3.21
C ASN A 21 6.22 22.41 3.38
N GLN A 22 6.76 21.92 2.26
CA GLN A 22 8.15 21.46 2.27
C GLN A 22 9.04 22.65 2.63
N TRP A 23 9.50 22.70 3.88
CA TRP A 23 10.50 23.67 4.32
C TRP A 23 11.69 23.68 3.38
N SER A 24 12.19 24.88 3.06
CA SER A 24 13.38 25.02 2.24
C SER A 24 14.60 24.45 2.96
N LYS A 25 15.70 24.22 2.24
CA LYS A 25 16.94 23.74 2.85
C LYS A 25 17.42 24.72 3.92
N GLU A 26 17.28 26.01 3.66
CA GLU A 26 17.68 27.07 4.57
C GLU A 26 16.81 27.12 5.84
N ASP A 27 15.52 26.81 5.73
CA ASP A 27 14.63 26.73 6.90
C ASP A 27 15.06 25.58 7.82
N ARG A 28 15.39 24.42 7.24
CA ARG A 28 15.90 23.28 8.00
C ARG A 28 17.23 23.59 8.68
N GLU A 29 18.15 24.27 7.99
CA GLU A 29 19.40 24.72 8.59
C GLU A 29 19.16 25.67 9.77
N ILE A 30 18.20 26.60 9.66
CA ILE A 30 17.81 27.48 10.75
C ILE A 30 17.27 26.67 11.95
N PHE A 31 16.42 25.67 11.70
CA PHE A 31 15.82 24.84 12.74
C PHE A 31 16.85 23.95 13.44
N ASP A 32 17.63 23.20 12.68
CA ASP A 32 18.71 22.34 13.19
C ASP A 32 19.70 23.17 14.02
N LEU A 33 20.05 24.38 13.56
CA LEU A 33 20.95 25.26 14.29
C LEU A 33 20.30 25.84 15.55
N HIS A 34 19.02 26.25 15.50
CA HIS A 34 18.31 26.76 16.66
C HIS A 34 18.24 25.72 17.79
N LEU A 35 17.87 24.49 17.43
CA LEU A 35 17.81 23.36 18.36
C LEU A 35 19.19 23.03 18.94
N ALA A 36 20.23 23.01 18.11
CA ALA A 36 21.59 22.76 18.56
C ALA A 36 22.10 23.84 19.53
N VAL A 37 21.79 25.12 19.26
CA VAL A 37 22.16 26.24 20.13
C VAL A 37 21.38 26.20 21.45
N GLN A 38 20.08 25.88 21.39
CA GLN A 38 19.24 25.74 22.59
C GLN A 38 19.75 24.61 23.49
N LYS A 39 20.09 23.45 22.91
CA LYS A 39 20.63 22.30 23.65
C LYS A 39 21.95 22.60 24.35
N ASP A 40 22.82 23.40 23.73
CA ASP A 40 24.14 23.72 24.29
C ASP A 40 24.09 24.76 25.42
N LEU A 41 23.14 25.71 25.34
CA LEU A 41 23.08 26.88 26.24
C LEU A 41 22.06 26.73 27.36
N ASN A 42 21.02 25.91 27.17
CA ASN A 42 19.96 25.71 28.15
C ASN A 42 19.50 24.24 28.14
N PRO A 43 20.28 23.32 28.74
CA PRO A 43 19.92 21.91 28.83
C PRO A 43 18.69 21.66 29.73
N ASP A 44 18.40 22.58 30.65
CA ASP A 44 17.28 22.55 31.60
C ASP A 44 15.95 23.09 31.02
N ASN A 45 15.98 23.57 29.77
CA ASN A 45 14.82 24.08 29.02
C ASN A 45 14.01 25.17 29.75
N THR A 46 14.65 25.92 30.65
CA THR A 46 13.98 26.93 31.49
C THR A 46 13.68 28.24 30.75
N LYS A 47 14.51 28.64 29.77
CA LYS A 47 14.30 29.85 28.94
C LYS A 47 14.63 29.63 27.46
N PRO A 48 13.78 30.05 26.51
CA PRO A 48 14.11 29.94 25.09
C PRO A 48 15.32 30.82 24.76
N VAL A 49 16.39 30.21 24.24
CA VAL A 49 17.63 30.91 23.87
C VAL A 49 17.60 31.28 22.39
N SER A 50 17.65 32.58 22.10
CA SER A 50 17.73 33.10 20.74
C SER A 50 19.16 33.32 20.26
N PHE A 51 19.37 33.40 18.93
CA PHE A 51 20.66 33.74 18.34
C PHE A 51 21.17 35.11 18.77
N TYR A 52 20.24 36.07 18.93
CA TYR A 52 20.54 37.41 19.41
C TYR A 52 21.07 37.40 20.84
N GLN A 53 20.43 36.63 21.73
CA GLN A 53 20.88 36.45 23.10
C GLN A 53 22.24 35.75 23.17
N TRP A 54 22.49 34.76 22.31
CA TRP A 54 23.79 34.08 22.30
C TRP A 54 24.92 35.01 21.84
N LEU A 55 24.66 35.87 20.86
CA LEU A 55 25.62 36.89 20.40
C LEU A 55 25.67 38.14 21.29
N ASP A 56 24.86 38.23 22.35
CA ASP A 56 24.75 39.42 23.20
C ASP A 56 24.38 40.68 22.39
N THR A 57 23.38 40.56 21.51
CA THR A 57 22.90 41.62 20.62
C THR A 57 21.39 41.80 20.70
N GLU A 58 20.92 42.99 20.38
CA GLU A 58 19.48 43.23 20.24
C GLU A 58 18.93 42.70 18.91
N ARG A 59 17.65 42.32 18.90
CA ARG A 59 16.96 41.88 17.67
C ARG A 59 16.99 42.93 16.54
N LYS A 60 17.05 44.21 16.90
CA LYS A 60 17.12 45.35 15.96
C LYS A 60 18.56 45.80 15.66
N ALA A 61 19.57 45.09 16.15
CA ALA A 61 20.97 45.46 15.96
C ALA A 61 21.37 45.52 14.48
N SER A 62 22.24 46.47 14.15
CA SER A 62 22.81 46.62 12.81
C SER A 62 23.71 45.42 12.46
N ILE A 63 23.95 45.21 11.16
CA ILE A 63 24.92 44.20 10.68
C ILE A 63 26.30 44.45 11.28
N ASP A 64 26.70 45.71 11.46
CA ASP A 64 27.99 46.07 12.06
C ASP A 64 28.08 45.64 13.52
N ASP A 65 26.98 45.77 14.27
CA ASP A 65 26.92 45.39 15.68
C ASP A 65 26.95 43.87 15.84
N VAL A 66 26.24 43.15 14.97
CA VAL A 66 26.32 41.68 14.86
C VAL A 66 27.76 41.24 14.55
N THR A 67 28.44 41.94 13.64
CA THR A 67 29.82 41.64 13.26
C THR A 67 30.81 41.91 14.39
N LYS A 68 30.65 43.03 15.11
CA LYS A 68 31.48 43.35 16.29
C LYS A 68 31.33 42.28 17.37
N SER A 69 30.09 41.89 17.67
CA SER A 69 29.78 40.92 18.71
C SER A 69 30.25 39.51 18.34
N TYR A 70 30.08 39.12 17.07
CA TYR A 70 30.66 37.88 16.55
C TYR A 70 32.18 37.84 16.71
N ARG A 71 32.91 38.92 16.38
CA ARG A 71 34.37 38.97 16.55
C ARG A 71 34.79 38.84 18.02
N LYS A 72 34.03 39.45 18.95
CA LYS A 72 34.26 39.34 20.39
C LYS A 72 34.08 37.89 20.85
N LEU A 73 32.95 37.27 20.50
CA LEU A 73 32.61 35.92 20.93
C LEU A 73 33.48 34.84 20.25
N SER A 74 33.86 35.04 18.99
CA SER A 74 34.76 34.14 18.24
C SER A 74 36.12 34.00 18.91
N ARG A 75 36.70 35.10 19.43
CA ARG A 75 37.97 35.06 20.18
C ARG A 75 37.86 34.31 21.51
N GLN A 76 36.69 34.33 22.14
CA GLN A 76 36.42 33.65 23.39
C GLN A 76 36.17 32.16 23.18
N LEU A 77 35.42 31.80 22.12
CA LEU A 77 35.06 30.42 21.78
C LEU A 77 36.08 29.72 20.88
N HIS A 78 37.20 30.35 20.53
CA HIS A 78 38.18 29.78 19.62
C HIS A 78 38.67 28.40 20.11
N PRO A 79 38.67 27.36 19.24
CA PRO A 79 38.98 25.99 19.65
C PRO A 79 40.40 25.84 20.21
N ASP A 80 41.35 26.67 19.74
CA ASP A 80 42.72 26.68 20.25
C ASP A 80 42.83 27.06 21.73
N LYS A 81 41.99 27.97 22.21
CA LYS A 81 41.97 28.40 23.61
C LYS A 81 41.13 27.46 24.48
N ASN A 82 40.18 26.74 23.88
CA ASN A 82 39.22 25.87 24.56
C ASN A 82 39.44 24.38 24.28
N ARG A 83 40.69 23.95 24.05
CA ARG A 83 41.03 22.56 23.71
C ARG A 83 40.54 21.53 24.74
N LYS A 84 40.37 21.94 26.00
CA LYS A 84 39.91 21.06 27.10
C LYS A 84 38.39 20.95 27.20
N VAL A 85 37.63 21.78 26.50
CA VAL A 85 36.16 21.81 26.55
C VAL A 85 35.61 20.84 25.50
N PRO A 86 34.83 19.82 25.89
CA PRO A 86 34.21 18.91 24.92
C PRO A 86 33.24 19.70 24.02
N GLY A 87 33.33 19.49 22.71
CA GLY A 87 32.48 20.17 21.73
C GLY A 87 32.86 21.64 21.45
N ALA A 88 34.05 22.11 21.84
CA ALA A 88 34.50 23.48 21.53
C ALA A 88 34.49 23.78 20.02
N THR A 89 34.94 22.83 19.19
CA THR A 89 34.93 22.94 17.72
C THR A 89 33.52 23.05 17.16
N ASP A 90 32.58 22.27 17.70
CA ASP A 90 31.18 22.28 17.26
C ASP A 90 30.51 23.60 17.63
N ARG A 91 30.74 24.11 18.84
CA ARG A 91 30.25 25.42 19.30
C ARG A 91 30.78 26.56 18.42
N PHE A 92 32.07 26.52 18.08
CA PHE A 92 32.67 27.51 17.18
C PHE A 92 32.06 27.45 15.77
N THR A 93 31.84 26.24 15.25
CA THR A 93 31.19 26.04 13.95
C THR A 93 29.77 26.61 13.95
N ARG A 94 28.98 26.32 15.01
CA ARG A 94 27.63 26.86 15.20
C ARG A 94 27.64 28.39 15.27
N LEU A 95 28.64 28.99 15.92
CA LEU A 95 28.77 30.45 16.01
C LEU A 95 28.93 31.08 14.61
N GLY A 96 29.76 30.46 13.76
CA GLY A 96 29.92 30.89 12.37
C GLY A 96 28.63 30.78 11.56
N LEU A 97 27.86 29.70 11.75
CA LEU A 97 26.56 29.52 11.08
C LEU A 97 25.53 30.54 11.54
N VAL A 98 25.47 30.84 12.85
CA VAL A 98 24.57 31.87 13.39
C VAL A 98 24.90 33.23 12.80
N TYR A 99 26.19 33.59 12.74
CA TYR A 99 26.64 34.82 12.10
C TYR A 99 26.21 34.89 10.63
N LYS A 100 26.38 33.80 9.86
CA LYS A 100 25.97 33.71 8.45
C LYS A 100 24.46 33.94 8.25
N ILE A 101 23.63 33.43 9.17
CA ILE A 101 22.17 33.61 9.12
C ILE A 101 21.78 35.06 9.43
N LEU A 102 22.42 35.67 10.44
CA LEU A 102 22.06 37.03 10.87
C LEU A 102 22.59 38.14 9.95
N ILE A 103 23.69 37.92 9.24
CA ILE A 103 24.20 38.90 8.26
C ILE A 103 23.37 38.91 6.96
N ASN A 104 22.79 37.77 6.59
CA ASN A 104 21.93 37.68 5.41
C ASN A 104 20.52 38.18 5.76
N LYS A 105 20.08 39.26 5.10
CA LYS A 105 18.78 39.89 5.34
C LYS A 105 17.60 38.93 5.17
N ASP A 106 17.65 38.01 4.21
CA ASP A 106 16.56 37.08 3.93
C ASP A 106 16.50 35.95 4.94
N LEU A 107 17.66 35.38 5.30
CA LEU A 107 17.75 34.36 6.35
C LEU A 107 17.38 34.91 7.72
N ARG A 108 17.82 36.14 8.03
CA ARG A 108 17.43 36.85 9.26
C ARG A 108 15.93 37.06 9.34
N LYS A 109 15.27 37.47 8.25
CA LYS A 109 13.81 37.60 8.19
C LYS A 109 13.09 36.27 8.45
N ARG A 110 13.57 35.17 7.86
CA ARG A 110 13.01 33.83 8.09
C ARG A 110 13.17 33.41 9.56
N TYR A 111 14.38 33.57 10.11
CA TYR A 111 14.62 33.32 11.53
C TYR A 111 13.71 34.16 12.44
N ASP A 112 13.57 35.45 12.15
CA ASP A 112 12.70 36.36 12.88
C ASP A 112 11.21 35.99 12.78
N PHE A 113 10.78 35.46 11.64
CA PHE A 113 9.43 34.93 11.44
C PHE A 113 9.18 33.73 12.36
N TYR A 114 10.09 32.74 12.39
CA TYR A 114 9.96 31.57 13.27
C TYR A 114 10.10 31.92 14.75
N LEU A 115 10.95 32.89 15.10
CA LEU A 115 11.06 33.37 16.47
C LEU A 115 9.77 34.01 16.98
N LYS A 116 8.96 34.61 16.10
CA LYS A 116 7.65 35.21 16.45
C LYS A 116 6.51 34.18 16.42
N ASN A 117 6.48 33.31 15.42
CA ASN A 117 5.37 32.38 15.17
C ASN A 117 5.55 31.00 15.81
N GLY A 118 6.75 30.70 16.32
CA GLY A 118 7.13 29.41 16.86
C GLY A 118 8.01 28.61 15.89
N PHE A 119 8.95 27.87 16.47
CA PHE A 119 9.71 26.84 15.78
C PHE A 119 8.91 25.53 15.77
N PRO A 120 9.02 24.71 14.72
CA PRO A 120 8.41 23.38 14.74
C PRO A 120 8.98 22.55 15.89
N ARG A 121 8.12 21.82 16.61
CA ARG A 121 8.59 20.90 17.64
C ARG A 121 9.27 19.70 16.99
N GLU A 122 10.44 19.35 17.53
CA GLU A 122 11.15 18.13 17.18
C GLU A 122 10.23 16.92 17.35
N GLY A 123 9.85 16.27 16.24
CA GLY A 123 8.99 15.08 16.22
C GLY A 123 7.59 15.26 15.62
N GLU A 124 7.07 16.48 15.46
CA GLU A 124 5.70 16.69 14.95
C GLU A 124 5.55 16.35 13.45
N ASN A 125 6.62 16.44 12.65
CA ASN A 125 6.55 16.27 11.20
C ASN A 125 7.06 14.91 10.68
N GLY A 126 7.20 13.91 11.55
CA GLY A 126 7.73 12.59 11.16
C GLY A 126 9.21 12.59 10.74
N GLU A 127 9.87 13.75 10.71
CA GLU A 127 11.25 13.96 10.28
C GLU A 127 12.26 13.15 11.11
N PHE A 128 11.96 12.91 12.40
CA PHE A 128 12.76 12.04 13.26
C PHE A 128 12.86 10.60 12.71
N VAL A 129 11.76 10.07 12.17
CA VAL A 129 11.73 8.74 11.56
C VAL A 129 12.52 8.74 10.25
N PHE A 130 12.37 9.77 9.42
CA PHE A 130 13.07 9.88 8.13
C PHE A 130 14.58 10.19 8.24
N LYS A 131 15.03 10.92 9.28
CA LYS A 131 16.45 11.25 9.49
C LYS A 131 17.24 10.03 9.99
N ARG A 132 16.60 9.18 10.81
CA ARG A 132 17.19 7.95 11.35
C ARG A 132 17.04 6.76 10.40
N PHE A 133 15.87 6.62 9.79
CA PHE A 133 15.54 5.58 8.82
C PHE A 133 15.50 6.25 7.45
N LYS A 134 16.54 6.06 6.64
CA LYS A 134 16.54 6.44 5.22
C LYS A 134 16.04 5.23 4.43
N PRO A 135 14.72 4.99 4.31
CA PRO A 135 14.23 3.81 3.62
C PRO A 135 14.75 3.85 2.17
N GLY A 136 15.59 2.88 1.83
CA GLY A 136 16.01 2.69 0.44
C GLY A 136 14.81 2.35 -0.43
N VAL A 137 14.95 2.55 -1.75
CA VAL A 137 13.90 2.21 -2.72
C VAL A 137 13.42 0.76 -2.53
N GLY A 138 14.33 -0.18 -2.24
CA GLY A 138 13.97 -1.57 -1.95
C GLY A 138 13.07 -1.75 -0.72
N PHE A 139 13.28 -0.98 0.34
CA PHE A 139 12.40 -1.02 1.52
C PHE A 139 11.01 -0.47 1.20
N ALA A 140 10.95 0.64 0.45
CA ALA A 140 9.67 1.20 0.01
C ALA A 140 8.88 0.21 -0.85
N LEU A 141 9.55 -0.45 -1.79
CA LEU A 141 8.93 -1.48 -2.64
C LEU A 141 8.48 -2.70 -1.83
N PHE A 142 9.26 -3.13 -0.84
CA PHE A 142 8.89 -4.24 0.04
C PHE A 142 7.65 -3.90 0.87
N VAL A 143 7.59 -2.72 1.48
CA VAL A 143 6.42 -2.27 2.26
C VAL A 143 5.19 -2.17 1.35
N LEU A 144 5.34 -1.60 0.15
CA LEU A 144 4.25 -1.51 -0.82
C LEU A 144 3.74 -2.89 -1.22
N TYR A 145 4.64 -3.82 -1.55
CA TYR A 145 4.31 -5.20 -1.86
C TYR A 145 3.57 -5.89 -0.70
N PHE A 146 4.04 -5.66 0.53
CA PHE A 146 3.41 -6.21 1.72
C PHE A 146 2.00 -5.66 1.90
N LEU A 147 1.80 -4.35 1.79
CA LEU A 147 0.49 -3.71 1.91
C LEU A 147 -0.50 -4.15 0.84
N ILE A 148 -0.06 -4.29 -0.41
CA ILE A 148 -0.92 -4.80 -1.51
C ILE A 148 -1.36 -6.24 -1.22
N GLY A 149 -0.44 -7.11 -0.80
CA GLY A 149 -0.78 -8.49 -0.46
C GLY A 149 -1.70 -8.59 0.75
N LEU A 150 -1.48 -7.77 1.80
CA LEU A 150 -2.36 -7.71 2.96
C LEU A 150 -3.77 -7.24 2.56
N GLY A 151 -3.86 -6.18 1.77
CA GLY A 151 -5.14 -5.68 1.26
C GLY A 151 -5.90 -6.72 0.44
N SER A 152 -5.20 -7.42 -0.46
CA SER A 152 -5.80 -8.52 -1.23
C SER A 152 -6.29 -9.66 -0.34
N TYR A 153 -5.53 -10.03 0.69
CA TYR A 153 -5.91 -11.08 1.64
C TYR A 153 -7.19 -10.69 2.40
N VAL A 154 -7.23 -9.46 2.92
CA VAL A 154 -8.40 -8.95 3.66
C VAL A 154 -9.65 -8.95 2.78
N VAL A 155 -9.55 -8.52 1.51
CA VAL A 155 -10.70 -8.55 0.59
C VAL A 155 -11.20 -9.98 0.37
N LYS A 156 -10.31 -10.94 0.09
CA LYS A 156 -10.69 -12.36 -0.07
C LYS A 156 -11.33 -12.91 1.22
N TYR A 157 -10.77 -12.59 2.37
CA TYR A 157 -11.29 -13.01 3.67
C TYR A 157 -12.69 -12.46 3.94
N LEU A 158 -12.91 -11.18 3.69
CA LEU A 158 -14.23 -10.55 3.84
C LEU A 158 -15.23 -11.12 2.83
N ASN A 159 -14.81 -11.44 1.61
CA ASN A 159 -15.68 -12.06 0.61
C ASN A 159 -16.09 -13.48 1.02
N ALA A 160 -15.14 -14.32 1.44
CA ALA A 160 -15.43 -15.67 1.93
C ALA A 160 -16.40 -15.64 3.12
N ARG A 161 -16.21 -14.69 4.04
CA ARG A 161 -17.11 -14.47 5.18
C ARG A 161 -18.53 -14.10 4.74
N LYS A 162 -18.67 -13.20 3.75
CA LYS A 162 -19.98 -12.81 3.19
C LYS A 162 -20.67 -13.97 2.48
N VAL A 163 -19.94 -14.70 1.63
CA VAL A 163 -20.46 -15.86 0.89
C VAL A 163 -20.99 -16.91 1.86
N LYS A 164 -20.19 -17.29 2.88
CA LYS A 164 -20.62 -18.23 3.92
C LYS A 164 -21.92 -17.79 4.61
N SER A 165 -22.00 -16.54 5.06
CA SER A 165 -23.20 -16.02 5.73
C SER A 165 -24.44 -16.00 4.81
N THR A 166 -24.23 -15.84 3.50
CA THR A 166 -25.31 -15.85 2.52
C THR A 166 -25.82 -17.28 2.30
N ILE A 167 -24.90 -18.24 2.15
CA ILE A 167 -25.25 -19.65 2.03
C ILE A 167 -26.00 -20.14 3.27
N GLU A 168 -25.51 -19.83 4.48
CA GLU A 168 -26.20 -20.18 5.74
C GLU A 168 -27.61 -19.55 5.85
N ARG A 169 -27.86 -18.40 5.21
CA ARG A 169 -29.20 -17.81 5.15
C ARG A 169 -30.09 -18.62 4.22
N VAL A 170 -29.61 -18.89 3.01
CA VAL A 170 -30.32 -19.68 1.99
C VAL A 170 -30.63 -21.09 2.51
N GLU A 171 -29.66 -21.79 3.11
CA GLU A 171 -29.87 -23.12 3.69
C GLU A 171 -31.00 -23.12 4.73
N ARG A 172 -31.05 -22.09 5.59
CA ARG A 172 -32.10 -21.95 6.60
C ARG A 172 -33.46 -21.65 5.99
N GLU A 173 -33.53 -20.86 4.93
CA GLU A 173 -34.77 -20.53 4.24
C GLU A 173 -35.31 -21.73 3.46
N VAL A 174 -34.46 -22.39 2.68
CA VAL A 174 -34.81 -23.62 1.95
C VAL A 174 -35.33 -24.69 2.92
N ARG A 175 -34.62 -24.92 4.03
CA ARG A 175 -35.05 -25.89 5.06
C ARG A 175 -36.40 -25.52 5.68
N LYS A 176 -36.63 -24.24 5.98
CA LYS A 176 -37.91 -23.76 6.53
C LYS A 176 -39.05 -23.95 5.54
N GLU A 177 -38.84 -23.63 4.27
CA GLU A 177 -39.85 -23.78 3.22
C GLU A 177 -40.15 -25.25 2.93
N ALA A 178 -39.12 -26.10 2.87
CA ALA A 178 -39.28 -27.55 2.75
C ALA A 178 -40.12 -28.12 3.91
N SER A 179 -39.83 -27.70 5.15
CA SER A 179 -40.62 -28.07 6.33
C SER A 179 -42.04 -27.50 6.32
N ARG A 180 -42.27 -26.30 5.78
CA ARG A 180 -43.63 -25.72 5.64
C ARG A 180 -44.47 -26.50 4.64
N LYS A 181 -43.88 -26.91 3.52
CA LYS A 181 -44.58 -27.61 2.43
C LYS A 181 -44.95 -29.05 2.81
N ASN A 182 -44.03 -29.76 3.49
CA ASN A 182 -44.14 -31.20 3.73
C ASN A 182 -44.31 -31.59 5.22
N GLY A 183 -44.26 -30.61 6.15
CA GLY A 183 -44.38 -30.86 7.58
C GLY A 183 -43.21 -31.68 8.14
N VAL A 184 -43.53 -32.65 9.01
CA VAL A 184 -42.53 -33.51 9.69
C VAL A 184 -42.01 -34.64 8.80
N ARG A 185 -42.76 -35.04 7.76
CA ARG A 185 -42.38 -36.12 6.83
C ARG A 185 -41.96 -35.53 5.49
N LEU A 186 -40.66 -35.45 5.26
CA LEU A 186 -40.10 -34.98 4.00
C LEU A 186 -40.10 -36.12 2.95
N PRO A 187 -40.57 -35.87 1.73
CA PRO A 187 -40.39 -36.78 0.59
C PRO A 187 -38.90 -36.86 0.20
N ALA A 188 -38.54 -37.80 -0.68
CA ALA A 188 -37.15 -38.04 -1.07
C ALA A 188 -36.45 -36.78 -1.61
N THR A 189 -37.16 -35.98 -2.41
CA THR A 189 -36.73 -34.68 -2.91
C THR A 189 -37.85 -33.65 -2.75
N THR A 190 -37.49 -32.41 -2.43
CA THR A 190 -38.43 -31.29 -2.29
C THR A 190 -37.92 -30.08 -3.07
N ASP A 191 -38.67 -29.67 -4.09
CA ASP A 191 -38.36 -28.46 -4.84
C ASP A 191 -38.88 -27.22 -4.12
N VAL A 192 -37.99 -26.25 -3.94
CA VAL A 192 -38.19 -25.01 -3.19
C VAL A 192 -37.63 -23.84 -4.00
N ILE A 193 -38.29 -22.68 -3.95
CA ILE A 193 -37.86 -21.48 -4.68
C ILE A 193 -37.54 -20.37 -3.68
N VAL A 194 -36.27 -20.03 -3.54
CA VAL A 194 -35.79 -18.99 -2.62
C VAL A 194 -35.05 -17.92 -3.42
N ASP A 195 -35.32 -16.65 -3.16
CA ASP A 195 -34.69 -15.51 -3.85
C ASP A 195 -34.76 -15.59 -5.40
N GLY A 196 -35.81 -16.23 -5.94
CA GLY A 196 -36.02 -16.40 -7.38
C GLY A 196 -35.17 -17.50 -8.03
N ARG A 197 -34.50 -18.35 -7.25
CA ARG A 197 -33.73 -19.51 -7.72
C ARG A 197 -34.35 -20.82 -7.23
N GLN A 198 -34.20 -21.89 -8.02
CA GLN A 198 -34.71 -23.22 -7.69
C GLN A 198 -33.68 -24.02 -6.90
N TYR A 199 -34.13 -24.62 -5.80
CA TYR A 199 -33.35 -25.48 -4.93
C TYR A 199 -34.05 -26.82 -4.74
N CYS A 200 -33.29 -27.91 -4.84
CA CYS A 200 -33.73 -29.25 -4.50
C CYS A 200 -33.22 -29.59 -3.09
N TYR A 201 -34.13 -29.87 -2.18
CA TYR A 201 -33.83 -30.29 -0.80
C TYR A 201 -34.03 -31.80 -0.67
N TYR A 202 -32.97 -32.51 -0.30
CA TYR A 202 -33.01 -33.96 -0.06
C TYR A 202 -33.37 -34.26 1.40
N ASN A 203 -34.01 -35.40 1.63
CA ASN A 203 -34.29 -35.88 2.99
C ASN A 203 -33.03 -36.17 3.82
N THR A 204 -31.86 -36.32 3.18
CA THR A 204 -30.53 -36.43 3.79
C THR A 204 -30.07 -35.11 4.42
N GLY A 205 -30.70 -33.99 4.07
CA GLY A 205 -30.33 -32.63 4.49
C GLY A 205 -29.42 -31.89 3.51
N GLU A 206 -29.10 -32.51 2.36
CA GLU A 206 -28.33 -31.89 1.28
C GLU A 206 -29.21 -30.92 0.47
N ILE A 207 -28.60 -29.83 0.02
CA ILE A 207 -29.28 -28.77 -0.75
C ILE A 207 -28.54 -28.57 -2.05
N HIS A 208 -29.23 -28.79 -3.17
CA HIS A 208 -28.69 -28.56 -4.49
C HIS A 208 -29.36 -27.35 -5.13
N LEU A 209 -28.58 -26.48 -5.77
CA LEU A 209 -29.10 -25.44 -6.64
C LEU A 209 -29.34 -26.03 -8.03
N VAL A 210 -30.54 -25.85 -8.54
CA VAL A 210 -30.92 -26.26 -9.90
C VAL A 210 -30.74 -25.06 -10.81
N ASP A 211 -29.85 -25.18 -11.79
CA ASP A 211 -29.68 -24.15 -12.82
C ASP A 211 -30.85 -24.20 -13.82
N THR A 212 -31.52 -23.06 -14.05
CA THR A 212 -32.77 -23.01 -14.83
C THR A 212 -32.58 -23.34 -16.31
N ASP A 213 -31.37 -23.15 -16.83
CA ASP A 213 -31.08 -23.28 -18.26
C ASP A 213 -30.56 -24.67 -18.64
N THR A 214 -29.80 -25.30 -17.73
CA THR A 214 -29.13 -26.58 -17.97
C THR A 214 -29.76 -27.74 -17.19
N ASN A 215 -30.64 -27.44 -16.22
CA ASN A 215 -31.20 -28.39 -15.26
C ASN A 215 -30.13 -29.24 -14.55
N VAL A 216 -28.91 -28.71 -14.45
CA VAL A 216 -27.80 -29.33 -13.74
C VAL A 216 -27.87 -28.90 -12.28
N GLU A 217 -27.73 -29.87 -11.40
CA GLU A 217 -27.74 -29.66 -9.96
C GLU A 217 -26.31 -29.43 -9.44
N HIS A 218 -26.15 -28.36 -8.67
CA HIS A 218 -24.89 -28.05 -7.99
C HIS A 218 -25.08 -28.17 -6.48
N PRO A 219 -24.32 -29.04 -5.78
CA PRO A 219 -24.39 -29.11 -4.33
C PRO A 219 -23.95 -27.76 -3.75
N ILE A 220 -24.72 -27.25 -2.79
CA ILE A 220 -24.37 -26.05 -2.05
C ILE A 220 -24.28 -26.43 -0.59
N SER A 221 -23.08 -26.29 -0.04
CA SER A 221 -22.83 -26.45 1.39
C SER A 221 -22.05 -25.27 1.92
N SER A 222 -22.51 -24.72 3.04
CA SER A 222 -21.78 -23.71 3.81
C SER A 222 -20.42 -24.21 4.34
N GLN A 223 -20.22 -25.53 4.37
CA GLN A 223 -18.99 -26.18 4.83
C GLN A 223 -17.92 -26.30 3.74
N GLU A 224 -18.32 -26.20 2.46
CA GLU A 224 -17.41 -26.28 1.30
C GLU A 224 -16.78 -24.93 0.94
N VAL A 225 -17.18 -23.83 1.61
CA VAL A 225 -16.60 -22.50 1.37
C VAL A 225 -15.15 -22.48 1.84
N GLU A 226 -14.23 -22.58 0.89
CA GLU A 226 -12.80 -22.51 1.15
C GLU A 226 -12.39 -21.10 1.62
N PHE A 227 -11.79 -21.01 2.80
CA PHE A 227 -11.20 -19.78 3.28
C PHE A 227 -9.84 -19.56 2.62
N PRO A 228 -9.53 -18.33 2.17
CA PRO A 228 -8.26 -18.05 1.51
C PRO A 228 -7.09 -18.36 2.45
N SER A 229 -6.20 -19.25 2.02
CA SER A 229 -4.98 -19.56 2.73
C SER A 229 -3.92 -18.50 2.44
N ILE A 230 -2.96 -18.32 3.35
CA ILE A 230 -1.83 -17.40 3.15
C ILE A 230 -1.06 -17.76 1.86
N LYS A 231 -1.11 -19.03 1.45
CA LYS A 231 -0.50 -19.56 0.22
C LYS A 231 -1.13 -19.00 -1.07
N ASP A 232 -2.39 -18.58 -1.03
CA ASP A 232 -3.13 -18.01 -2.17
C ASP A 232 -2.99 -16.48 -2.25
N THR A 233 -2.12 -15.93 -1.41
CA THR A 233 -1.83 -14.50 -1.35
C THR A 233 -0.67 -14.18 -2.29
N ALA A 234 -0.67 -12.96 -2.83
CA ALA A 234 0.40 -12.46 -3.69
C ALA A 234 1.81 -12.69 -3.08
N TRP A 235 1.90 -12.67 -1.75
CA TRP A 235 3.11 -12.94 -0.97
C TRP A 235 3.80 -14.27 -1.26
N VAL A 236 3.03 -15.33 -1.56
CA VAL A 236 3.55 -16.69 -1.77
C VAL A 236 3.47 -17.07 -3.25
N ALA A 237 2.39 -16.67 -3.93
CA ALA A 237 2.17 -16.96 -5.34
C ALA A 237 3.26 -16.34 -6.24
N ILE A 238 3.68 -15.10 -5.99
CA ILE A 238 4.67 -14.41 -6.84
C ILE A 238 6.07 -15.02 -6.67
N PRO A 239 6.60 -15.24 -5.45
CA PRO A 239 7.88 -15.93 -5.29
C PRO A 239 7.86 -17.36 -5.82
N MET A 240 6.77 -18.11 -5.62
CA MET A 240 6.62 -19.46 -6.17
C MET A 240 6.61 -19.45 -7.70
N ALA A 241 5.88 -18.53 -8.33
CA ALA A 241 5.87 -18.38 -9.78
C ALA A 241 7.27 -18.03 -10.32
N LEU A 242 8.01 -17.17 -9.60
CA LEU A 242 9.36 -16.77 -9.98
C LEU A 242 10.37 -17.92 -9.82
N VAL A 243 10.24 -18.71 -8.75
CA VAL A 243 11.02 -19.95 -8.56
C VAL A 243 10.67 -20.99 -9.63
N ASN A 244 9.39 -21.16 -9.95
CA ASN A 244 8.95 -22.09 -11.00
C ASN A 244 9.36 -21.63 -12.40
N LEU A 245 9.53 -20.33 -12.64
CA LEU A 245 10.06 -19.79 -13.89
C LEU A 245 11.56 -20.06 -14.07
N VAL A 246 12.31 -20.10 -12.96
CA VAL A 246 13.76 -20.35 -12.97
C VAL A 246 14.11 -21.84 -12.90
N LYS A 247 13.20 -22.67 -12.35
CA LYS A 247 13.38 -24.12 -12.36
C LYS A 247 13.33 -24.64 -13.81
N PRO A 248 14.33 -25.41 -14.27
CA PRO A 248 14.24 -26.07 -15.56
C PRO A 248 13.07 -27.06 -15.51
N LYS A 249 12.09 -26.90 -16.41
CA LYS A 249 10.94 -27.82 -16.54
C LYS A 249 11.42 -29.26 -16.61
N SER A 250 10.82 -30.11 -15.77
CA SER A 250 11.09 -31.54 -15.70
C SER A 250 10.83 -32.20 -17.07
N ALA A 251 11.61 -33.23 -17.41
CA ALA A 251 11.40 -33.99 -18.64
C ALA A 251 10.00 -34.64 -18.68
N ALA A 252 9.43 -34.99 -17.52
CA ALA A 252 8.07 -35.53 -17.42
C ALA A 252 7.00 -34.46 -17.74
N GLU A 253 7.18 -33.23 -17.26
CA GLU A 253 6.25 -32.12 -17.52
C GLU A 253 6.27 -31.68 -18.99
N LYS A 254 7.44 -31.73 -19.64
CA LYS A 254 7.54 -31.48 -21.09
C LYS A 254 6.82 -32.56 -21.91
N ALA A 255 6.96 -33.83 -21.52
CA ALA A 255 6.27 -34.93 -22.18
C ALA A 255 4.74 -34.85 -22.01
N GLU A 256 4.27 -34.43 -20.83
CA GLU A 256 2.85 -34.26 -20.54
C GLU A 256 2.25 -33.07 -21.32
N GLU A 257 2.97 -31.94 -21.42
CA GLU A 257 2.54 -30.81 -22.26
C GLU A 257 2.51 -31.15 -23.76
N GLU A 258 3.48 -31.93 -24.26
CA GLU A 258 3.48 -32.41 -25.64
C GLU A 258 2.29 -33.35 -25.92
N GLN A 259 1.95 -34.23 -24.97
CA GLN A 259 0.80 -35.13 -25.08
C GLN A 259 -0.53 -34.34 -25.07
N ILE A 260 -0.69 -33.37 -24.18
CA ILE A 260 -1.89 -32.51 -24.11
C ILE A 260 -2.03 -31.67 -25.38
N GLN A 261 -0.92 -31.19 -25.94
CA GLN A 261 -0.92 -30.43 -27.19
C GLN A 261 -1.31 -31.31 -28.38
N GLN A 262 -0.76 -32.52 -28.47
CA GLN A 262 -1.12 -33.50 -29.50
C GLN A 262 -2.59 -33.92 -29.41
N GLU A 263 -3.12 -34.09 -28.19
CA GLU A 263 -4.53 -34.43 -27.98
C GLU A 263 -5.48 -33.29 -28.39
N LYS A 264 -5.11 -32.04 -28.07
CA LYS A 264 -5.86 -30.85 -28.50
C LYS A 264 -5.83 -30.65 -30.02
N GLU A 265 -4.70 -30.90 -30.65
CA GLU A 265 -4.56 -30.84 -32.11
C GLU A 265 -5.36 -31.96 -32.79
N ALA A 266 -5.34 -33.17 -32.23
CA ALA A 266 -6.14 -34.30 -32.71
C ALA A 266 -7.65 -34.06 -32.54
N GLN A 267 -8.07 -33.43 -31.44
CA GLN A 267 -9.47 -33.03 -31.24
C GLN A 267 -9.90 -31.91 -32.21
N ALA A 268 -9.05 -30.90 -32.40
CA ALA A 268 -9.30 -29.82 -33.36
C ALA A 268 -9.37 -30.33 -34.81
N GLU A 269 -8.68 -31.42 -35.14
CA GLU A 269 -8.76 -32.06 -36.44
C GLU A 269 -10.01 -32.94 -36.61
N ARG A 270 -10.48 -33.59 -35.53
CA ARG A 270 -11.75 -34.35 -35.52
C ARG A 270 -12.98 -33.45 -35.70
N GLU A 271 -12.92 -32.20 -35.24
CA GLU A 271 -14.01 -31.24 -35.38
C GLU A 271 -14.05 -30.50 -36.73
N LYS A 272 -13.08 -30.72 -37.63
CA LYS A 272 -13.11 -30.11 -38.98
C LYS A 272 -14.28 -30.69 -39.80
N PRO A 273 -15.21 -29.86 -40.30
CA PRO A 273 -16.34 -30.35 -41.09
C PRO A 273 -15.88 -30.93 -42.44
N LYS A 274 -16.31 -32.15 -42.76
CA LYS A 274 -15.97 -32.83 -44.03
C LYS A 274 -16.35 -31.97 -45.25
N PRO A 275 -15.49 -31.89 -46.29
CA PRO A 275 -15.78 -31.10 -47.48
C PRO A 275 -16.99 -31.67 -48.23
N LYS A 276 -17.94 -30.80 -48.56
CA LYS A 276 -19.14 -31.14 -49.34
C LYS A 276 -18.71 -31.63 -50.72
N ALA A 277 -19.09 -32.85 -51.07
CA ALA A 277 -18.88 -33.43 -52.40
C ALA A 277 -19.54 -32.55 -53.47
N ALA A 278 -18.75 -32.05 -54.41
CA ALA A 278 -19.22 -31.22 -55.51
C ALA A 278 -20.02 -32.06 -56.52
N THR A 279 -21.35 -31.95 -56.48
CA THR A 279 -22.23 -32.44 -57.55
C THR A 279 -22.22 -31.41 -58.68
N LYS A 280 -21.59 -31.72 -59.84
CA LYS A 280 -21.70 -30.87 -61.04
C LYS A 280 -22.40 -31.62 -62.18
N VAL A 281 -23.71 -31.40 -62.19
CA VAL A 281 -24.72 -31.51 -63.25
C VAL A 281 -24.15 -31.55 -64.67
N GLY A 282 -24.44 -32.64 -65.39
CA GLY A 282 -24.19 -32.78 -66.82
C GLY A 282 -25.05 -31.84 -67.65
N GLY A 283 -24.41 -30.98 -68.44
CA GLY A 283 -25.06 -30.08 -69.40
C GLY A 283 -25.50 -30.84 -70.66
N ARG A 284 -26.82 -30.90 -70.87
CA ARG A 284 -27.48 -31.42 -72.07
C ARG A 284 -27.27 -30.43 -73.23
N ARG A 285 -26.48 -30.80 -74.24
CA ARG A 285 -26.26 -29.98 -75.45
C ARG A 285 -27.37 -30.27 -76.46
N ARG A 286 -28.16 -29.25 -76.79
CA ARG A 286 -29.10 -29.24 -77.93
C ARG A 286 -28.31 -29.26 -79.24
N LYS A 287 -28.64 -30.18 -80.14
CA LYS A 287 -28.78 -29.99 -81.59
C LYS A 287 -29.80 -31.01 -82.09
#